data_AF-A0ABD6F1C9-F1
#
_entry.id   AF-A0ABD6F1C9-F1
#
_cell.length_a   1.000
_cell.length_b   1.000
_cell.length_c   1.000
_cell.angle_alpha   90.00
_cell.angle_beta   90.00
_cell.angle_gamma   90.00
#
_symmetry.space_group_name_H-M   'P 1'
#
loop_
_entity.id
_entity.type
_entity.pdbx_description
1 polymer ?
#
loop_
_entity_poly.entity_id
_entity_poly.type
_entity_poly.pdbx_seq_one_letter_code
_entity_poly.pdbx_strand_id
1 'polypeptide(L)'
;LCFTFVGFLATGSTRSHTFRSATNEKCGLILCVVQLALSYFLLIVWMLILGCVAVVISVNSSVTQMCKEASSAASKTCVDFSFLKPFFQILSDYMIPPDMPSEDWNVCDSSFYRFCAVSMTSLMWYWIALGSALSVILGVLHFIICATSNYSHVRNDMKYAKLREILMTEDIDVNIEELRQMSEFREPRNNSHPRLSNR
;
A
#
# COMPACT_ATOMS: atom_id res chain seq x y z
N LEU A 1 -7.22 -7.44 -12.10
CA LEU A 1 -8.68 -7.64 -12.25
C LEU A 1 -9.30 -8.40 -11.08
N CYS A 2 -8.91 -9.64 -10.78
CA CYS A 2 -9.45 -10.36 -9.60
C CYS A 2 -9.12 -9.66 -8.27
N PHE A 3 -7.90 -9.16 -8.10
CA PHE A 3 -7.49 -8.45 -6.89
C PHE A 3 -8.27 -7.13 -6.66
N THR A 4 -8.49 -6.38 -7.74
CA THR A 4 -9.32 -5.16 -7.73
C THR A 4 -10.80 -5.47 -7.53
N PHE A 5 -11.29 -6.61 -8.04
CA PHE A 5 -12.67 -7.07 -7.82
C PHE A 5 -12.92 -7.47 -6.36
N VAL A 6 -11.96 -8.15 -5.72
CA VAL A 6 -12.03 -8.48 -4.28
C VAL A 6 -12.00 -7.20 -3.44
N GLY A 7 -11.20 -6.20 -3.81
CA GLY A 7 -11.25 -4.87 -3.21
C GLY A 7 -12.58 -4.14 -3.40
N PHE A 8 -13.20 -4.27 -4.58
CA PHE A 8 -14.52 -3.69 -4.87
C PHE A 8 -15.65 -4.39 -4.11
N LEU A 9 -15.59 -5.72 -4.00
CA LEU A 9 -16.51 -6.54 -3.21
C LEU A 9 -16.35 -6.29 -1.70
N ALA A 10 -15.15 -5.96 -1.22
CA ALA A 10 -14.93 -5.49 0.14
C ALA A 10 -15.53 -4.09 0.40
N THR A 11 -15.80 -3.31 -0.65
CA THR A 11 -16.32 -1.92 -0.57
C THR A 11 -17.84 -1.86 -0.79
N GLY A 12 -18.43 -2.81 -1.50
CA GLY A 12 -19.84 -2.78 -1.90
C GLY A 12 -20.77 -3.56 -0.98
N SER A 13 -21.58 -2.86 -0.17
CA SER A 13 -22.97 -3.19 0.21
C SER A 13 -23.35 -4.59 0.74
N THR A 14 -22.46 -5.57 0.84
CA THR A 14 -22.75 -6.91 1.41
C THR A 14 -22.74 -6.88 2.95
N ARG A 15 -22.83 -5.69 3.56
CA ARG A 15 -23.01 -5.52 5.00
C ARG A 15 -24.48 -5.60 5.43
N SER A 16 -25.44 -5.35 4.53
CA SER A 16 -26.84 -5.15 4.95
C SER A 16 -27.68 -6.44 5.07
N HIS A 17 -27.29 -7.55 4.43
CA HIS A 17 -28.19 -8.71 4.33
C HIS A 17 -27.71 -10.02 4.98
N THR A 18 -26.48 -10.08 5.51
CA THR A 18 -25.90 -11.36 6.00
C THR A 18 -25.30 -11.30 7.41
N PHE A 19 -25.04 -10.11 7.97
CA PHE A 19 -24.29 -9.97 9.23
C PHE A 19 -25.20 -9.59 10.41
N ARG A 20 -25.99 -10.56 10.89
CA ARG A 20 -26.75 -10.44 12.16
C ARG A 20 -26.12 -11.25 13.30
N SER A 21 -24.80 -11.51 13.26
CA SER A 21 -24.10 -12.32 14.27
C SER A 21 -22.71 -11.74 14.60
N ALA A 22 -22.42 -11.54 15.88
CA ALA A 22 -21.25 -10.85 16.44
C ALA A 22 -19.88 -11.41 16.01
N THR A 23 -19.83 -12.67 15.57
CA THR A 23 -18.59 -13.33 15.08
C THR A 23 -18.11 -12.75 13.76
N ASN A 24 -19.03 -12.20 12.96
CA ASN A 24 -18.74 -11.84 11.58
C ASN A 24 -18.33 -10.35 11.43
N GLU A 25 -18.57 -9.48 12.42
CA GLU A 25 -18.12 -8.06 12.37
C GLU A 25 -16.60 -7.91 12.28
N LYS A 26 -15.83 -8.81 12.92
CA LYS A 26 -14.37 -8.77 12.90
C LYS A 26 -13.79 -9.11 11.52
N CYS A 27 -14.50 -9.90 10.71
CA CYS A 27 -14.05 -10.33 9.39
C CYS A 27 -13.96 -9.16 8.40
N GLY A 28 -14.94 -8.25 8.43
CA GLY A 28 -14.94 -7.06 7.55
C GLY A 28 -13.76 -6.11 7.83
N LEU A 29 -13.40 -5.92 9.10
CA LEU A 29 -12.26 -5.09 9.48
C LEU A 29 -10.93 -5.73 9.07
N ILE A 30 -10.79 -7.04 9.26
CA ILE A 30 -9.59 -7.78 8.84
C ILE A 30 -9.41 -7.70 7.32
N LEU A 31 -10.48 -7.92 6.55
CA LEU A 31 -10.44 -7.81 5.09
C LEU A 31 -10.05 -6.40 4.63
N CYS A 32 -10.57 -5.35 5.28
CA CYS A 32 -10.21 -3.96 4.98
C CYS A 32 -8.72 -3.67 5.28
N VAL A 33 -8.21 -4.16 6.42
CA VAL A 33 -6.79 -4.00 6.79
C VAL A 33 -5.88 -4.75 5.81
N VAL A 34 -6.21 -5.98 5.46
CA VAL A 34 -5.44 -6.79 4.49
C VAL A 34 -5.43 -6.12 3.11
N GLN A 35 -6.58 -5.63 2.65
CA GLN A 35 -6.70 -4.92 1.38
C GLN A 35 -5.87 -3.63 1.35
N LEU A 36 -5.87 -2.88 2.45
CA LEU A 36 -5.07 -1.66 2.59
C LEU A 36 -3.56 -1.99 2.56
N ALA A 37 -3.13 -2.99 3.35
CA ALA A 37 -1.74 -3.42 3.41
C ALA A 37 -1.22 -3.88 2.04
N LEU A 38 -2.00 -4.66 1.30
CA LEU A 38 -1.61 -5.14 -0.01
C LEU A 38 -1.59 -4.03 -1.07
N SER A 39 -2.46 -3.03 -0.94
CA SER A 39 -2.44 -1.83 -1.79
C SER A 39 -1.20 -0.97 -1.54
N TYR A 40 -0.75 -0.84 -0.28
CA TYR A 40 0.53 -0.20 0.05
C TYR A 40 1.74 -0.97 -0.51
N PHE A 41 1.74 -2.30 -0.39
CA PHE A 41 2.80 -3.12 -0.97
C PHE A 41 2.88 -2.94 -2.50
N LEU A 42 1.71 -2.99 -3.17
CA LEU A 42 1.63 -2.77 -4.60
C LEU A 42 2.16 -1.38 -4.99
N LEU A 43 1.82 -0.33 -4.23
CA LEU A 43 2.33 1.02 -4.44
C LEU A 43 3.87 1.07 -4.37
N ILE A 44 4.49 0.44 -3.37
CA ILE A 44 5.95 0.40 -3.21
C ILE A 44 6.61 -0.29 -4.42
N VAL A 45 6.06 -1.43 -4.86
CA VAL A 45 6.57 -2.15 -6.04
C VAL A 45 6.49 -1.28 -7.30
N TRP A 46 5.38 -0.58 -7.52
CA TRP A 46 5.23 0.30 -8.68
C TRP A 46 6.13 1.54 -8.61
N MET A 47 6.40 2.08 -7.43
CA MET A 47 7.37 3.17 -7.25
C MET A 47 8.79 2.70 -7.62
N LEU A 48 9.16 1.46 -7.29
CA LEU A 48 10.44 0.88 -7.70
C LEU A 48 10.52 0.74 -9.23
N ILE A 49 9.46 0.19 -9.86
CA ILE A 49 9.38 0.06 -11.32
C ILE A 49 9.48 1.43 -12.00
N LEU A 50 8.77 2.44 -11.49
CA LEU A 50 8.84 3.81 -12.01
C LEU A 50 10.27 4.35 -11.91
N GLY A 51 10.97 4.11 -10.81
CA GLY A 51 12.38 4.46 -10.64
C GLY A 51 13.28 3.80 -11.69
N CYS A 52 13.14 2.49 -11.90
CA CYS A 52 13.89 1.77 -12.93
C CYS A 52 13.62 2.32 -14.34
N VAL A 53 12.35 2.56 -14.68
CA VAL A 53 11.97 3.14 -15.99
C VAL A 53 12.55 4.54 -16.16
N ALA A 54 12.53 5.36 -15.11
CA ALA A 54 13.12 6.70 -15.15
C ALA A 54 14.62 6.65 -15.46
N VAL A 55 15.38 5.74 -14.81
CA VAL A 55 16.81 5.54 -15.09
C VAL A 55 17.05 5.14 -16.55
N VAL A 56 16.26 4.18 -17.06
CA VAL A 56 16.38 3.74 -18.46
C VAL A 56 16.06 4.89 -19.43
N ILE A 57 15.06 5.72 -19.14
CA ILE A 57 14.74 6.91 -19.94
C ILE A 57 15.90 7.90 -19.92
N SER A 58 16.49 8.17 -18.76
CA SER A 58 17.64 9.07 -18.64
C SER A 58 18.81 8.62 -19.51
N VAL A 59 19.21 7.34 -19.44
CA VAL A 59 20.29 6.78 -20.28
C VAL A 59 19.96 6.90 -21.77
N ASN A 60 18.75 6.49 -22.18
CA ASN A 60 18.34 6.58 -23.58
C ASN A 60 18.26 8.04 -24.09
N SER A 61 17.89 8.98 -23.23
CA SER A 61 17.83 10.41 -23.58
C SER A 61 19.23 10.98 -23.86
N SER A 62 20.23 10.62 -23.05
CA SER A 62 21.63 11.01 -23.26
C SER A 62 22.17 10.43 -24.57
N VAL A 63 21.96 9.14 -24.82
CA VAL A 63 22.38 8.49 -26.08
C VAL A 63 21.72 9.15 -27.30
N THR A 64 20.42 9.45 -27.19
CA THR A 64 19.64 10.12 -28.24
C THR A 64 20.18 11.52 -28.56
N GLN A 65 20.60 12.27 -27.55
CA GLN A 65 21.17 13.61 -27.74
C GLN A 65 22.50 13.55 -28.49
N MET A 66 23.40 12.66 -28.08
CA MET A 66 24.69 12.47 -28.75
C MET A 66 24.53 11.99 -30.19
N CYS A 67 23.55 11.13 -30.44
CA CYS A 67 23.15 10.70 -31.77
C CYS A 67 22.76 11.84 -32.70
N LYS A 68 22.02 12.83 -32.20
CA LYS A 68 21.60 14.00 -32.99
C LYS A 68 22.78 14.91 -33.33
N GLU A 69 23.70 15.07 -32.39
CA GLU A 69 24.92 15.87 -32.56
C GLU A 69 25.90 15.20 -33.53
N ALA A 70 26.06 13.87 -33.46
CA ALA A 70 26.90 13.11 -34.40
C ALA A 70 26.35 13.10 -35.84
N SER A 71 25.02 13.14 -36.02
CA SER A 71 24.40 13.17 -37.35
C SER A 71 24.52 14.54 -38.05
N SER A 72 24.67 15.64 -37.31
CA SER A 72 24.77 16.99 -37.90
C SER A 72 26.18 17.32 -38.35
N ALA A 73 27.20 16.69 -37.76
CA ALA A 73 28.60 16.76 -38.16
C ALA A 73 28.91 15.61 -39.14
N ALA A 74 28.72 15.83 -40.43
CA ALA A 74 28.84 14.84 -41.52
C ALA A 74 30.25 14.25 -41.76
N SER A 75 31.14 14.20 -40.76
CA SER A 75 32.51 13.70 -40.89
C SER A 75 32.92 12.87 -39.68
N LYS A 76 32.82 11.53 -39.78
CA LYS A 76 33.43 10.49 -38.90
C LYS A 76 33.95 10.99 -37.53
N THR A 77 33.08 11.55 -36.71
CA THR A 77 33.45 12.00 -35.37
C THR A 77 33.14 10.87 -34.40
N CYS A 78 34.20 10.30 -33.84
CA CYS A 78 34.13 9.37 -32.74
C CYS A 78 33.36 10.00 -31.59
N VAL A 79 32.43 9.24 -31.00
CA VAL A 79 31.60 9.72 -29.88
C VAL A 79 32.23 9.25 -28.58
N ASP A 80 32.50 10.20 -27.68
CA ASP A 80 33.14 9.96 -26.39
C ASP A 80 32.09 9.63 -25.32
N PHE A 81 32.09 8.39 -24.82
CA PHE A 81 31.16 7.86 -23.82
C PHE A 81 31.55 8.21 -22.38
N SER A 82 32.44 9.17 -22.16
CA SER A 82 32.86 9.60 -20.82
C SER A 82 31.70 10.01 -19.89
N PHE A 83 30.50 10.32 -20.41
CA PHE A 83 29.30 10.59 -19.60
C PHE A 83 28.72 9.34 -18.91
N LEU A 84 29.01 8.13 -19.40
CA LEU A 84 28.58 6.87 -18.77
C LEU A 84 29.49 6.47 -17.59
N LYS A 85 30.68 7.08 -17.43
CA LYS A 85 31.58 6.84 -16.30
C LYS A 85 30.92 6.95 -14.94
N PRO A 86 30.22 8.04 -14.56
CA PRO A 86 29.61 8.13 -13.24
C PRO A 86 28.55 7.04 -13.02
N PHE A 87 27.83 6.62 -14.06
CA PHE A 87 26.83 5.56 -13.97
C PHE A 87 27.49 4.18 -13.76
N PHE A 88 28.53 3.87 -14.52
CA PHE A 88 29.30 2.63 -14.34
C PHE A 88 30.16 2.65 -13.08
N GLN A 89 30.63 3.81 -12.61
CA GLN A 89 31.40 3.93 -11.37
C GLN A 89 30.56 3.55 -10.15
N ILE A 90 29.31 4.01 -10.09
CA ILE A 90 28.36 3.63 -9.03
C ILE A 90 28.11 2.11 -9.00
N LEU A 91 28.06 1.47 -10.17
CA LEU A 91 27.93 0.02 -10.29
C LEU A 91 29.25 -0.72 -10.00
N SER A 92 30.39 -0.12 -10.34
CA SER A 92 31.71 -0.75 -10.20
C SER A 92 32.17 -0.84 -8.74
N ASP A 93 31.78 0.13 -7.90
CA ASP A 93 32.17 0.16 -6.49
C ASP A 93 31.53 -0.99 -5.68
N TYR A 94 30.51 -1.65 -6.23
CA TYR A 94 29.77 -2.73 -5.58
C TYR A 94 29.83 -4.09 -6.29
N MET A 95 30.15 -4.18 -7.61
CA MET A 95 29.96 -5.44 -8.35
C MET A 95 30.99 -5.82 -9.44
N ILE A 96 32.09 -5.07 -9.66
CA ILE A 96 33.02 -5.39 -10.77
C ILE A 96 34.49 -5.47 -10.29
N PRO A 97 35.26 -6.51 -10.69
CA PRO A 97 36.67 -6.65 -10.32
C PRO A 97 37.55 -5.50 -10.87
N PRO A 98 38.68 -5.18 -10.21
CA PRO A 98 39.46 -3.96 -10.42
C PRO A 98 40.22 -3.87 -11.75
N ASP A 99 40.06 -4.84 -12.65
CA ASP A 99 40.90 -5.00 -13.83
C ASP A 99 40.19 -4.62 -15.15
N MET A 100 39.34 -3.58 -15.12
CA MET A 100 38.83 -2.99 -16.36
C MET A 100 39.97 -2.17 -17.01
N PRO A 101 40.39 -2.52 -18.25
CA PRO A 101 41.41 -1.75 -18.94
C PRO A 101 40.97 -0.29 -19.08
N SER A 102 41.94 0.61 -19.14
CA SER A 102 41.72 2.01 -19.51
C SER A 102 41.21 2.07 -20.95
N GLU A 103 39.93 1.74 -21.14
CA GLU A 103 39.32 1.66 -22.46
C GLU A 103 39.10 3.08 -22.99
N ASP A 104 39.61 3.31 -24.19
CA ASP A 104 39.26 4.47 -25.00
C ASP A 104 37.72 4.52 -25.10
N TRP A 105 37.11 5.52 -24.45
CA TRP A 105 35.66 5.74 -24.49
C TRP A 105 35.20 6.30 -25.85
N ASN A 106 36.06 6.26 -26.86
CA ASN A 106 35.82 6.73 -28.22
C ASN A 106 35.42 5.55 -29.11
N VAL A 107 34.12 5.31 -29.24
CA VAL A 107 33.63 4.26 -30.16
C VAL A 107 33.38 4.90 -31.53
N CYS A 108 34.28 4.62 -32.47
CA CYS A 108 34.16 5.04 -33.87
C CYS A 108 33.62 3.91 -34.77
N ASP A 109 32.74 3.06 -34.25
CA ASP A 109 32.31 1.85 -34.95
C ASP A 109 30.93 2.03 -35.63
N SER A 110 30.78 1.43 -36.80
CA SER A 110 29.55 1.36 -37.59
C SER A 110 28.37 0.73 -36.83
N SER A 111 28.66 -0.08 -35.81
CA SER A 111 27.69 -0.71 -34.91
C SER A 111 26.94 0.31 -34.04
N PHE A 112 27.58 1.43 -33.68
CA PHE A 112 26.96 2.49 -32.88
C PHE A 112 25.81 3.17 -33.65
N TYR A 113 25.97 3.36 -34.96
CA TYR A 113 24.92 3.95 -35.79
C TYR A 113 23.66 3.08 -35.87
N ARG A 114 23.83 1.74 -35.85
CA ARG A 114 22.71 0.80 -35.78
C ARG A 114 22.00 0.88 -34.43
N PHE A 115 22.76 0.99 -33.33
CA PHE A 115 22.20 1.17 -31.99
C PHE A 115 21.43 2.49 -31.87
N CYS A 116 21.95 3.55 -32.48
CA CYS A 116 21.31 4.86 -32.53
C CYS A 116 19.93 4.82 -33.22
N ALA A 117 19.82 4.13 -34.35
CA ALA A 117 18.55 3.95 -35.06
C ALA A 117 17.52 3.17 -34.21
N VAL A 118 17.96 2.11 -33.51
CA VAL A 118 17.10 1.32 -32.63
C VAL A 118 16.64 2.15 -31.41
N SER A 119 17.55 2.90 -30.78
CA SER A 119 17.26 3.75 -29.62
C SER A 119 16.13 4.74 -29.92
N MET A 120 16.19 5.42 -31.07
CA MET A 120 15.16 6.39 -31.50
C MET A 120 13.76 5.77 -31.61
N THR A 121 13.65 4.55 -32.14
CA THR A 121 12.36 3.84 -32.26
C THR A 121 11.82 3.35 -30.92
N SER A 122 12.72 3.06 -29.96
CA SER A 122 12.34 2.54 -28.65
C SER A 122 11.81 3.60 -27.68
N LEU A 123 12.08 4.90 -27.91
CA LEU A 123 11.67 6.00 -27.05
C LEU A 123 10.15 6.07 -26.80
N MET A 124 9.35 5.80 -27.83
CA MET A 124 7.88 5.82 -27.71
C MET A 124 7.38 4.81 -26.68
N TRP A 125 7.97 3.61 -26.64
CA TRP A 125 7.60 2.55 -25.71
C TRP A 125 7.91 2.93 -24.26
N TYR A 126 9.02 3.64 -24.01
CA TYR A 126 9.35 4.11 -22.67
C TYR A 126 8.37 5.17 -22.15
N TRP A 127 7.91 6.09 -23.00
CA TRP A 127 6.90 7.08 -22.60
C TRP A 127 5.55 6.42 -22.27
N ILE A 128 5.16 5.40 -23.04
CA ILE A 128 3.95 4.61 -22.75
C ILE A 128 4.11 3.85 -21.43
N ALA A 129 5.27 3.23 -21.20
CA ALA A 129 5.59 2.56 -19.95
C ALA A 129 5.53 3.54 -18.75
N LEU A 130 6.09 4.74 -18.90
CA LEU A 130 6.03 5.78 -17.87
C LEU A 130 4.58 6.21 -17.58
N GLY A 131 3.80 6.50 -18.61
CA GLY A 131 2.40 6.90 -18.47
C GLY A 131 1.54 5.82 -17.81
N SER A 132 1.75 4.56 -18.18
CA SER A 132 1.04 3.42 -17.56
C SER A 132 1.41 3.24 -16.09
N ALA A 133 2.70 3.32 -15.74
CA ALA A 133 3.14 3.23 -14.34
C ALA A 133 2.54 4.36 -13.49
N LEU A 134 2.52 5.60 -13.99
CA LEU A 134 1.88 6.73 -13.32
C LEU A 134 0.37 6.53 -13.15
N SER A 135 -0.31 6.01 -14.18
CA SER A 135 -1.74 5.71 -14.10
C SER A 135 -2.06 4.66 -13.03
N VAL A 136 -1.24 3.61 -12.94
CA VAL A 136 -1.39 2.57 -11.90
C VAL A 136 -1.16 3.16 -10.50
N ILE A 137 -0.10 3.95 -10.31
CA ILE A 137 0.19 4.61 -9.03
C ILE A 137 -0.98 5.51 -8.61
N LEU A 138 -1.48 6.35 -9.52
CA LEU A 138 -2.61 7.24 -9.23
C LEU A 138 -3.88 6.45 -8.89
N GLY A 139 -4.16 5.36 -9.62
CA GLY A 139 -5.29 4.48 -9.34
C GLY A 139 -5.19 3.80 -7.96
N VAL A 140 -4.02 3.27 -7.60
CA VAL A 140 -3.77 2.66 -6.29
C VAL A 140 -3.86 3.71 -5.18
N LEU A 141 -3.35 4.92 -5.40
CA LEU A 141 -3.43 6.01 -4.43
C LEU A 141 -4.89 6.42 -4.16
N HIS A 142 -5.69 6.62 -5.20
CA HIS A 142 -7.13 6.90 -5.05
C HIS A 142 -7.84 5.77 -4.29
N PHE A 143 -7.49 4.52 -4.60
CA PHE A 143 -8.04 3.38 -3.90
C PHE A 143 -7.68 3.39 -2.40
N ILE A 144 -6.44 3.72 -2.03
CA ILE A 144 -6.01 3.87 -0.63
C ILE A 144 -6.78 5.01 0.08
N ILE A 145 -6.99 6.16 -0.58
CA ILE A 145 -7.74 7.29 -0.01
C ILE A 145 -9.19 6.86 0.29
N CYS A 146 -9.85 6.18 -0.64
CA CYS A 146 -11.20 5.67 -0.43
C CYS A 146 -11.23 4.60 0.67
N ALA A 147 -10.27 3.67 0.67
CA ALA A 147 -10.19 2.59 1.65
C ALA A 147 -9.91 3.11 3.07
N THR A 148 -9.08 4.14 3.24
CA THR A 148 -8.75 4.74 4.54
C THR A 148 -9.94 5.50 5.13
N SER A 149 -10.70 6.23 4.30
CA SER A 149 -11.95 6.85 4.72
C SER A 149 -12.93 5.79 5.26
N ASN A 150 -13.13 4.71 4.50
CA ASN A 150 -14.00 3.61 4.90
C ASN A 150 -13.50 2.89 6.17
N TYR A 151 -12.20 2.66 6.29
CA TYR A 151 -11.59 2.07 7.48
C TYR A 151 -11.85 2.92 8.73
N SER A 152 -11.75 4.25 8.61
CA SER A 152 -12.00 5.16 9.73
C SER A 152 -13.45 5.11 10.21
N HIS A 153 -14.41 5.05 9.28
CA HIS A 153 -15.84 4.96 9.59
C HIS A 153 -16.16 3.64 10.31
N VAL A 154 -15.75 2.50 9.75
CA VAL A 154 -16.01 1.19 10.35
C VAL A 154 -15.37 1.07 11.73
N ARG A 155 -14.14 1.59 11.90
CA ARG A 155 -13.46 1.59 13.20
C ARG A 155 -14.21 2.42 14.24
N ASN A 156 -14.78 3.56 13.84
CA ASN A 156 -15.57 4.40 14.72
C ASN A 156 -16.90 3.73 15.09
N ASP A 157 -17.60 3.14 14.12
CA ASP A 157 -18.84 2.37 14.36
C ASP A 157 -18.61 1.25 15.39
N MET A 158 -17.50 0.51 15.29
CA MET A 158 -17.16 -0.53 16.26
C MET A 158 -16.90 0.02 17.66
N LYS A 159 -16.27 1.21 17.77
CA LYS A 159 -16.08 1.88 19.06
C LYS A 159 -17.42 2.28 19.69
N TYR A 160 -18.34 2.84 18.90
CA TYR A 160 -19.68 3.19 19.37
C TYR A 160 -20.50 1.98 19.76
N ALA A 161 -20.44 0.89 18.97
CA ALA A 161 -21.10 -0.37 19.29
C ALA A 161 -20.60 -0.95 20.62
N LYS A 162 -19.27 -0.97 20.82
CA LYS A 162 -18.65 -1.43 22.07
C LYS A 162 -19.02 -0.54 23.25
N LEU A 163 -19.05 0.78 23.07
CA LEU A 163 -19.45 1.72 24.13
C LEU A 163 -20.92 1.52 24.52
N ARG A 164 -21.80 1.29 23.53
CA ARG A 164 -23.22 1.01 23.75
C ARG A 164 -23.45 -0.31 24.51
N GLU A 165 -22.64 -1.34 24.22
CA GLU A 165 -22.68 -2.62 24.94
C GLU A 165 -22.27 -2.47 26.41
N ILE A 166 -21.22 -1.70 26.69
CA ILE A 166 -20.76 -1.41 28.06
C ILE A 166 -21.86 -0.66 28.83
N LEU A 167 -22.43 0.39 28.26
CA LEU A 167 -23.51 1.18 28.90
C LEU A 167 -24.74 0.32 29.20
N MET A 168 -25.18 -0.52 28.26
CA MET A 168 -26.32 -1.42 28.52
C MET A 168 -26.00 -2.46 29.60
N THR A 169 -24.76 -2.94 29.69
CA THR A 169 -24.35 -3.88 30.74
C THR A 169 -24.35 -3.19 32.11
N GLU A 170 -23.82 -1.97 32.18
CA GLU A 170 -23.81 -1.16 33.40
C GLU A 170 -25.23 -0.84 33.90
N ASP A 171 -26.15 -0.44 33.00
CA ASP A 171 -27.55 -0.19 33.34
C ASP A 171 -28.24 -1.46 33.88
N ILE A 172 -27.94 -2.63 33.31
CA ILE A 172 -28.48 -3.92 33.78
C ILE A 172 -27.93 -4.25 35.17
N ASP A 173 -26.63 -4.07 35.41
CA ASP A 173 -25.99 -4.36 36.70
C ASP A 173 -26.56 -3.45 37.81
N VAL A 174 -26.76 -2.16 37.55
CA VAL A 174 -27.40 -1.22 38.49
C VAL A 174 -28.82 -1.67 38.81
N ASN A 175 -29.60 -2.04 37.78
CA ASN A 175 -30.98 -2.46 37.96
C ASN A 175 -31.10 -3.80 38.72
N ILE A 176 -30.14 -4.72 38.54
CA ILE A 176 -30.06 -5.97 39.32
C ILE A 176 -29.72 -5.69 40.78
N GLU A 177 -28.82 -4.75 41.06
CA GLU A 177 -28.45 -4.40 42.44
C GLU A 177 -29.60 -3.71 43.18
N GLU A 178 -30.37 -2.84 42.52
CA GLU A 178 -31.60 -2.29 43.10
C GLU A 178 -32.64 -3.38 43.41
N LEU A 179 -32.82 -4.34 42.49
CA LEU A 179 -33.68 -5.50 42.72
C LEU A 179 -33.20 -6.35 43.90
N ARG A 180 -31.88 -6.52 44.05
CA ARG A 180 -31.28 -7.22 45.19
C ARG A 180 -31.58 -6.51 46.51
N GLN A 181 -31.38 -5.19 46.59
CA GLN A 181 -31.70 -4.41 47.79
C GLN A 181 -33.19 -4.48 48.14
N MET A 182 -34.08 -4.40 47.14
CA MET A 182 -35.52 -4.56 47.37
C MET A 182 -35.90 -5.97 47.85
N SER A 183 -35.18 -7.00 47.40
CA SER A 183 -35.40 -8.38 47.85
C SER A 183 -34.92 -8.61 49.28
N GLU A 184 -33.80 -8.01 49.67
CA GLU A 184 -33.22 -8.12 51.02
C GLU A 184 -34.06 -7.35 52.05
N PHE A 185 -34.68 -6.23 51.65
CA PHE A 185 -35.66 -5.53 52.48
C PHE A 185 -36.98 -6.31 52.64
N ARG A 186 -37.30 -7.20 51.69
CA ARG A 186 -38.55 -7.98 51.69
C ARG A 186 -38.47 -9.26 52.53
N GLU A 187 -37.30 -9.73 52.96
CA GLU A 187 -37.22 -10.83 53.94
C GLU A 187 -37.52 -10.31 55.35
N PRO A 188 -38.71 -10.56 55.95
CA PRO A 188 -38.88 -10.32 57.37
C PRO A 188 -37.97 -11.29 58.12
N ARG A 189 -37.07 -10.72 58.93
CA ARG A 189 -36.26 -11.42 59.93
C ARG A 189 -37.20 -12.21 60.86
N ASN A 190 -37.54 -13.45 60.50
CA ASN A 190 -38.29 -14.36 61.34
C ASN A 190 -37.38 -14.90 62.46
N ASN A 191 -36.93 -14.00 63.33
CA ASN A 191 -36.24 -14.31 64.58
C ASN A 191 -37.09 -13.78 65.74
N SER A 192 -38.11 -14.53 66.09
CA SER A 192 -38.76 -14.42 67.40
C SER A 192 -39.17 -15.81 67.89
N HIS A 193 -38.17 -16.60 68.28
CA HIS A 193 -38.35 -17.61 69.31
C HIS A 193 -37.94 -17.00 70.66
N PRO A 194 -38.87 -16.64 71.57
CA PRO A 194 -38.52 -16.50 72.97
C PRO A 194 -38.47 -17.90 73.57
N ARG A 195 -37.30 -18.26 74.13
CA ARG A 195 -37.18 -19.41 75.03
C ARG A 195 -38.13 -19.19 76.21
N LEU A 196 -38.87 -20.25 76.55
CA LEU A 196 -39.55 -20.41 77.82
C LEU A 196 -38.58 -20.12 78.98
N SER A 197 -38.83 -19.04 79.72
CA SER A 197 -38.29 -18.81 81.04
C SER A 197 -39.13 -19.63 82.02
N ASN A 198 -38.58 -20.77 82.44
CA ASN A 198 -39.13 -21.58 83.52
C ASN A 198 -38.18 -21.49 84.70
N ARG A 199 -38.75 -21.22 85.88
CA ARG A 199 -38.16 -21.19 87.22
C ARG A 199 -37.71 -19.83 87.76
#